data_AF-G5K5F1-F1
#
_entry.id   AF-G5K5F1-F1
#
_cell.length_a   1.000
_cell.length_b   1.000
_cell.length_c   1.000
_cell.angle_alpha   90.00
_cell.angle_beta   90.00
_cell.angle_gamma   90.00
#
_symmetry.space_group_name_H-M   'P 1'
#
loop_
_entity.id
_entity.type
_entity.pdbx_description
1 polymer ?
#
loop_
_entity_poly.entity_id
_entity_poly.type
_entity_poly.pdbx_seq_one_letter_code
_entity_poly.pdbx_strand_id
1 'polypeptide(L)'
;MIFVPFLSLVPALILAHTILGPLGWTIGKGISFVVLAGLTGPVKWLFGAIFGALYAPLVITGLHHMTNAIDTQLITDTASRTTGLWPMIALSNIAQGSAVLAYYIMNRHDEREAEVSLAATISAYLGVTEPALFGVNLKYIYPFVAGMIGSGIAGLLSTSMNVQANAIGVGGLPGFMSINAKYMLPFFICMAVAILVPMLLTIFFRKSGIMTKTEDEAKAPEEQVKSTSQATVVANAVSQEKSIHLKSPLTGQLKPLSEAQDSVFAQGVMGKGVLIQPSEGLLVSPVDGQVTVLLSSKHAIGLVTDNGIELLMHIGMDTVNLSGKGFETHVKQGDMVKAGDKLISFDIASIEAAGYATETPVIITNQEDLTVEIEGPLPGQIQRQEDLMSVHKA
;
A
#
# COMPACT_ATOMS: atom_id res chain seq x y z
N MET A 1 26.72 18.95 -20.97
CA MET A 1 25.59 18.16 -20.43
C MET A 1 24.24 18.39 -21.13
N ILE A 2 24.09 19.40 -22.01
CA ILE A 2 22.83 19.67 -22.74
C ILE A 2 22.70 18.83 -24.04
N PHE A 3 23.82 18.47 -24.68
CA PHE A 3 23.82 17.76 -25.95
C PHE A 3 23.25 16.35 -25.89
N VAL A 4 23.49 15.60 -24.81
CA VAL A 4 23.01 14.22 -24.68
C VAL A 4 21.47 14.17 -24.57
N PRO A 5 20.81 14.93 -23.68
CA PRO A 5 19.35 15.03 -23.66
C PRO A 5 18.77 15.56 -24.98
N PHE A 6 19.41 16.54 -25.62
CA PHE A 6 18.92 17.12 -26.86
C PHE A 6 18.96 16.12 -28.03
N LEU A 7 20.10 15.45 -28.22
CA LEU A 7 20.29 14.48 -29.30
C LEU A 7 19.54 13.16 -29.05
N SER A 8 19.14 12.86 -27.81
CA SER A 8 18.23 11.74 -27.53
C SER A 8 16.76 12.11 -27.72
N LEU A 9 16.34 13.30 -27.30
CA LEU A 9 14.94 13.74 -27.42
C LEU A 9 14.52 14.01 -28.86
N VAL A 10 15.37 14.62 -29.70
CA VAL A 10 14.97 15.01 -31.05
C VAL A 10 14.59 13.79 -31.92
N PRO A 11 15.39 12.72 -32.03
CA PRO A 11 14.99 11.51 -32.74
C PRO A 11 13.80 10.81 -32.07
N ALA A 12 13.77 10.77 -30.73
CA ALA A 12 12.67 10.15 -29.99
C ALA A 12 11.33 10.84 -30.29
N LEU A 13 11.29 12.18 -30.32
CA LEU A 13 10.09 12.95 -30.66
C LEU A 13 9.65 12.72 -32.10
N ILE A 14 10.59 12.71 -33.04
CA ILE A 14 10.29 12.45 -34.46
C ILE A 14 9.69 11.05 -34.60
N LEU A 15 10.34 10.02 -34.05
CA LEU A 15 9.83 8.64 -34.08
C LEU A 15 8.49 8.51 -33.35
N ALA A 16 8.33 9.18 -32.21
CA ALA A 16 7.10 9.21 -31.44
C ALA A 16 5.93 9.75 -32.26
N HIS A 17 6.11 10.82 -33.04
CA HIS A 17 5.01 11.45 -33.80
C HIS A 17 4.82 10.90 -35.22
N THR A 18 5.88 10.40 -35.85
CA THR A 18 5.82 9.92 -37.25
C THR A 18 5.52 8.43 -37.37
N ILE A 19 5.92 7.62 -36.39
CA ILE A 19 5.73 6.16 -36.41
C ILE A 19 4.79 5.73 -35.28
N LEU A 20 5.17 5.99 -34.02
CA LEU A 20 4.41 5.52 -32.86
C LEU A 20 3.04 6.19 -32.77
N GLY A 21 2.92 7.47 -33.12
CA GLY A 21 1.68 8.23 -33.12
C GLY A 21 0.65 7.63 -34.07
N PRO A 22 0.92 7.55 -35.39
CA PRO A 22 -0.01 6.96 -36.36
C PRO A 22 -0.34 5.50 -36.06
N LEU A 23 0.65 4.70 -35.65
CA LEU A 23 0.45 3.30 -35.28
C LEU A 23 -0.45 3.18 -34.05
N GLY A 24 -0.13 3.92 -32.99
CA GLY A 24 -0.89 3.99 -31.75
C GLY A 24 -2.33 4.46 -31.98
N TRP A 25 -2.54 5.44 -32.87
CA TRP A 25 -3.87 5.88 -33.26
C TRP A 25 -4.65 4.81 -34.02
N THR A 26 -4.00 4.08 -34.93
CA THR A 26 -4.67 3.03 -35.70
C THR A 26 -5.09 1.88 -34.78
N ILE A 27 -4.20 1.45 -33.89
CA ILE A 27 -4.49 0.44 -32.86
C ILE A 27 -5.60 0.95 -31.92
N GLY A 28 -5.49 2.19 -31.44
CA GLY A 28 -6.45 2.84 -30.57
C GLY A 28 -7.86 2.92 -31.17
N LYS A 29 -7.98 3.23 -32.47
CA LYS A 29 -9.25 3.20 -33.19
C LYS A 29 -9.86 1.80 -33.26
N GLY A 30 -9.03 0.78 -33.48
CA GLY A 30 -9.47 -0.62 -33.47
C GLY A 30 -10.03 -1.03 -32.10
N ILE A 31 -9.31 -0.69 -31.02
CA ILE A 31 -9.75 -0.95 -29.64
C ILE A 31 -11.03 -0.16 -29.32
N SER A 32 -11.06 1.14 -29.65
CA SER A 32 -12.23 2.02 -29.49
C SER A 32 -13.46 1.43 -30.18
N PHE A 33 -13.33 0.93 -31.41
CA PHE A 33 -14.42 0.28 -32.13
C PHE A 33 -14.99 -0.94 -31.37
N VAL A 34 -14.11 -1.83 -30.89
CA VAL A 34 -14.52 -3.03 -30.14
C VAL A 34 -15.18 -2.66 -28.81
N VAL A 35 -14.59 -1.73 -28.07
CA VAL A 35 -15.14 -1.27 -26.78
C VAL A 35 -16.47 -0.56 -26.99
N LEU A 36 -16.59 0.31 -28.00
CA LEU A 36 -17.82 1.01 -28.35
C LEU A 36 -18.92 0.03 -28.76
N ALA A 37 -18.59 -1.00 -29.55
CA ALA A 37 -19.52 -2.07 -29.90
C ALA A 37 -20.00 -2.83 -28.65
N GLY A 38 -19.11 -3.05 -27.69
CA GLY A 38 -19.44 -3.61 -26.37
C GLY A 38 -20.36 -2.70 -25.55
N LEU A 39 -20.10 -1.39 -25.53
CA LEU A 39 -20.86 -0.40 -24.75
C LEU A 39 -22.24 -0.06 -25.35
N THR A 40 -22.40 -0.17 -26.67
CA THR A 40 -23.61 0.27 -27.38
C THR A 40 -24.43 -0.88 -27.99
N GLY A 41 -23.85 -2.07 -28.08
CA GLY A 41 -24.48 -3.24 -28.66
C GLY A 41 -25.61 -3.84 -27.81
N PRO A 42 -26.30 -4.87 -28.34
CA PRO A 42 -27.43 -5.51 -27.67
C PRO A 42 -27.05 -6.23 -26.35
N VAL A 43 -25.77 -6.54 -26.17
CA VAL A 43 -25.22 -7.24 -24.99
C VAL A 43 -24.42 -6.31 -24.07
N LYS A 44 -24.63 -4.99 -24.14
CA LYS A 44 -23.87 -4.00 -23.34
C LYS A 44 -23.90 -4.22 -21.83
N TRP A 45 -24.99 -4.76 -21.31
CA TRP A 45 -25.14 -5.10 -19.89
C TRP A 45 -24.12 -6.17 -19.47
N LEU A 46 -23.83 -7.13 -20.35
CA LEU A 46 -22.84 -8.19 -20.12
C LEU A 46 -21.42 -7.63 -20.24
N PHE A 47 -21.18 -6.74 -21.20
CA PHE A 47 -19.91 -6.03 -21.31
C PHE A 47 -19.61 -5.25 -20.03
N GLY A 48 -20.57 -4.48 -19.52
CA GLY A 48 -20.41 -3.74 -18.26
C GLY A 48 -20.17 -4.64 -17.05
N ALA A 49 -20.85 -5.80 -16.99
CA ALA A 49 -20.64 -6.78 -15.94
C ALA A 49 -19.21 -7.34 -15.93
N ILE A 50 -18.73 -7.76 -17.10
CA ILE A 50 -17.40 -8.35 -17.25
C ILE A 50 -16.32 -7.29 -17.02
N PHE A 51 -16.47 -6.11 -17.62
CA PHE A 51 -15.50 -5.03 -17.46
C PHE A 51 -15.41 -4.58 -16.00
N GLY A 52 -16.53 -4.34 -15.33
CA GLY A 52 -16.54 -3.98 -13.90
C GLY A 52 -15.87 -5.04 -13.02
N ALA A 53 -16.20 -6.32 -13.23
CA ALA A 53 -15.61 -7.41 -12.46
C ALA A 53 -14.09 -7.56 -12.69
N LEU A 54 -13.63 -7.38 -13.93
CA LEU A 54 -12.22 -7.56 -14.31
C LEU A 54 -11.35 -6.31 -14.15
N TYR A 55 -11.94 -5.15 -13.89
CA TYR A 55 -11.18 -3.90 -13.76
C TYR A 55 -10.19 -3.96 -12.58
N ALA A 56 -10.61 -4.44 -11.40
CA ALA A 56 -9.69 -4.56 -10.26
C ALA A 56 -8.48 -5.46 -10.55
N PRO A 57 -8.62 -6.66 -11.18
CA PRO A 57 -7.49 -7.40 -11.73
C PRO A 57 -6.57 -6.63 -12.69
N LEU A 58 -7.13 -5.76 -13.54
CA LEU A 58 -6.32 -4.89 -14.41
C LEU A 58 -5.56 -3.81 -13.64
N VAL A 59 -6.06 -3.37 -12.48
CA VAL A 59 -5.35 -2.45 -11.60
C VAL A 59 -4.09 -3.10 -11.04
N ILE A 60 -4.18 -4.36 -10.60
CA ILE A 60 -3.04 -5.13 -10.07
C ILE A 60 -1.89 -5.22 -11.07
N THR A 61 -2.21 -5.34 -12.36
CA THR A 61 -1.20 -5.45 -13.44
C THR A 61 -0.73 -4.10 -13.99
N GLY A 62 -1.32 -2.99 -13.54
CA GLY A 62 -1.07 -1.65 -14.10
C GLY A 62 -1.69 -1.42 -15.49
N LEU A 63 -2.25 -2.44 -16.13
CA LEU A 63 -2.86 -2.33 -17.48
C LEU A 63 -4.09 -1.42 -17.51
N HIS A 64 -4.70 -1.14 -16.36
CA HIS A 64 -5.82 -0.23 -16.25
C HIS A 64 -5.52 1.19 -16.79
N HIS A 65 -4.27 1.68 -16.75
CA HIS A 65 -3.93 2.99 -17.33
C HIS A 65 -4.20 3.08 -18.84
N MET A 66 -4.22 1.95 -19.55
CA MET A 66 -4.57 1.92 -20.97
C MET A 66 -6.00 2.36 -21.23
N THR A 67 -6.91 2.26 -20.25
CA THR A 67 -8.31 2.69 -20.41
C THR A 67 -8.41 4.20 -20.61
N ASN A 68 -7.50 5.00 -20.05
CA ASN A 68 -7.51 6.46 -20.25
C ASN A 68 -7.34 6.85 -21.72
N ALA A 69 -6.50 6.12 -22.45
CA ALA A 69 -6.33 6.33 -23.89
C ALA A 69 -7.62 5.96 -24.65
N ILE A 70 -8.27 4.87 -24.25
CA ILE A 70 -9.54 4.42 -24.81
C ILE A 70 -10.66 5.43 -24.52
N ASP A 71 -10.79 5.91 -23.28
CA ASP A 71 -11.75 6.94 -22.86
C ASP A 71 -11.57 8.23 -23.67
N THR A 72 -10.33 8.70 -23.85
CA THR A 72 -10.02 9.88 -24.65
C THR A 72 -10.44 9.69 -26.12
N GLN A 73 -10.19 8.50 -26.67
CA GLN A 73 -10.57 8.17 -28.04
C GLN A 73 -12.10 8.07 -28.18
N LEU A 74 -12.80 7.45 -27.23
CA LEU A 74 -14.27 7.34 -27.20
C LEU A 74 -14.94 8.73 -27.13
N ILE A 75 -14.41 9.64 -26.31
CA ILE A 75 -14.88 11.03 -26.24
C ILE A 75 -14.71 11.74 -27.60
N THR A 76 -13.63 11.46 -28.32
CA THR A 76 -13.38 12.07 -29.62
C THR A 76 -14.29 11.48 -30.72
N ASP A 77 -14.48 10.17 -30.72
CA ASP A 77 -15.19 9.43 -31.77
C ASP A 77 -16.72 9.50 -31.62
N THR A 78 -17.24 9.72 -30.40
CA THR A 78 -18.68 9.74 -30.15
C THR A 78 -19.27 11.13 -30.38
N ALA A 79 -20.40 11.21 -31.09
CA ALA A 79 -21.08 12.49 -31.38
C ALA A 79 -21.47 13.29 -30.12
N SER A 80 -21.75 12.62 -29.00
CA SER A 80 -22.05 13.26 -27.71
C SER A 80 -20.82 13.81 -26.98
N ARG A 81 -19.60 13.50 -27.45
CA ARG A 81 -18.33 13.79 -26.78
C ARG A 81 -18.28 13.29 -25.34
N THR A 82 -18.72 12.05 -25.15
CA THR A 82 -18.77 11.39 -23.84
C THR A 82 -18.16 10.00 -23.91
N THR A 83 -17.88 9.43 -22.74
CA THR A 83 -17.47 8.03 -22.57
C THR A 83 -18.35 7.29 -21.57
N GLY A 84 -18.69 6.04 -21.89
CA GLY A 84 -19.40 5.12 -20.99
C GLY A 84 -18.45 4.23 -20.17
N LEU A 85 -17.13 4.29 -20.42
CA LEU A 85 -16.14 3.45 -19.74
C LEU A 85 -15.76 4.05 -18.37
N TRP A 86 -15.44 5.35 -18.33
CA TRP A 86 -15.10 6.08 -17.09
C TRP A 86 -16.07 5.89 -15.91
N PRO A 87 -17.41 5.94 -16.08
CA PRO A 87 -18.33 5.68 -14.97
C PRO A 87 -18.13 4.31 -14.32
N MET A 88 -17.83 3.27 -15.11
CA MET A 88 -17.59 1.92 -14.57
C MET A 88 -16.29 1.84 -13.78
N ILE A 89 -15.25 2.56 -14.22
CA ILE A 89 -13.98 2.66 -13.51
C ILE A 89 -14.19 3.27 -12.12
N ALA A 90 -14.89 4.41 -12.07
CA ALA A 90 -15.22 5.05 -10.80
C ALA A 90 -16.03 4.12 -9.88
N LEU A 91 -17.04 3.43 -10.42
CA LEU A 91 -17.83 2.46 -9.67
C LEU A 91 -17.00 1.27 -9.17
N SER A 92 -16.04 0.78 -9.96
CA SER A 92 -15.15 -0.30 -9.54
C SER A 92 -14.28 0.10 -8.36
N ASN A 93 -13.71 1.30 -8.39
CA ASN A 93 -12.88 1.79 -7.31
C ASN A 93 -13.68 1.99 -6.01
N ILE A 94 -14.90 2.55 -6.13
CA ILE A 94 -15.84 2.66 -5.02
C ILE A 94 -16.17 1.27 -4.48
N ALA A 95 -16.38 0.27 -5.34
CA ALA A 95 -16.69 -1.09 -4.93
C ALA A 95 -15.56 -1.76 -4.14
N GLN A 96 -14.31 -1.61 -4.60
CA GLN A 96 -13.13 -2.11 -3.90
C GLN A 96 -12.94 -1.42 -2.54
N GLY A 97 -13.09 -0.08 -2.49
CA GLY A 97 -13.04 0.68 -1.23
C GLY A 97 -14.16 0.30 -0.26
N SER A 98 -15.36 0.03 -0.77
CA SER A 98 -16.51 -0.36 0.04
C SER A 98 -16.36 -1.76 0.63
N ALA A 99 -15.73 -2.68 -0.10
CA ALA A 99 -15.37 -3.98 0.43
C ALA A 99 -14.36 -3.85 1.59
N VAL A 100 -13.35 -2.99 1.46
CA VAL A 100 -12.40 -2.68 2.53
C VAL A 100 -13.07 -1.97 3.71
N LEU A 101 -14.04 -1.08 3.47
CA LEU A 101 -14.81 -0.44 4.53
C LEU A 101 -15.57 -1.47 5.37
N ALA A 102 -16.17 -2.48 4.74
CA ALA A 102 -16.81 -3.57 5.47
C ALA A 102 -15.81 -4.38 6.28
N TYR A 103 -14.63 -4.67 5.73
CA TYR A 103 -13.53 -5.29 6.47
C TYR A 103 -13.12 -4.45 7.69
N TYR A 104 -12.91 -3.15 7.51
CA TYR A 104 -12.64 -2.19 8.59
C TYR A 104 -13.70 -2.27 9.68
N ILE A 105 -14.99 -2.18 9.35
CA ILE A 105 -16.07 -2.19 10.35
C ILE A 105 -16.05 -3.47 11.19
N MET A 106 -15.72 -4.62 10.59
CA MET A 106 -15.62 -5.90 11.30
C MET A 106 -14.36 -5.99 12.16
N ASN A 107 -13.24 -5.43 11.68
CA ASN A 107 -11.91 -5.63 12.26
C ASN A 107 -11.38 -4.39 13.01
N ARG A 108 -12.17 -3.31 13.13
CA ARG A 108 -11.81 -2.03 13.78
C ARG A 108 -11.36 -2.12 15.25
N HIS A 109 -11.53 -3.27 15.88
CA HIS A 109 -11.11 -3.51 17.25
C HIS A 109 -9.61 -3.88 17.33
N ASP A 110 -9.01 -4.25 16.20
CA ASP A 110 -7.57 -4.45 16.03
C ASP A 110 -6.99 -3.15 15.44
N GLU A 111 -6.14 -2.47 16.22
CA GLU A 111 -5.61 -1.13 15.87
C GLU A 111 -4.85 -1.15 14.54
N ARG A 112 -4.02 -2.19 14.30
CA ARG A 112 -3.24 -2.31 13.07
C ARG A 112 -4.15 -2.49 11.86
N GLU A 113 -5.10 -3.40 11.96
CA GLU A 113 -6.04 -3.63 10.86
C GLU A 113 -6.96 -2.42 10.64
N ALA A 114 -7.34 -1.72 11.71
CA ALA A 114 -8.17 -0.52 11.66
C ALA A 114 -7.48 0.63 10.91
N GLU A 115 -6.22 0.93 11.23
CA GLU A 115 -5.45 2.01 10.59
C GLU A 115 -5.25 1.75 9.11
N VAL A 116 -4.77 0.55 8.76
CA VAL A 116 -4.50 0.17 7.37
C VAL A 116 -5.77 0.19 6.54
N SER A 117 -6.84 -0.44 7.04
CA SER A 117 -8.09 -0.56 6.26
C SER A 117 -8.85 0.76 6.16
N LEU A 118 -8.80 1.64 7.17
CA LEU A 118 -9.41 2.96 7.10
C LEU A 118 -8.69 3.87 6.09
N ALA A 119 -7.35 3.95 6.17
CA ALA A 119 -6.56 4.73 5.22
C ALA A 119 -6.75 4.24 3.78
N ALA A 120 -6.75 2.91 3.59
CA ALA A 120 -6.98 2.28 2.30
C ALA A 120 -8.39 2.54 1.74
N THR A 121 -9.42 2.53 2.60
CA THR A 121 -10.79 2.89 2.22
C THR A 121 -10.87 4.32 1.70
N ILE A 122 -10.29 5.28 2.43
CA ILE A 122 -10.30 6.70 2.06
C ILE A 122 -9.60 6.88 0.71
N SER A 123 -8.42 6.26 0.54
CA SER A 123 -7.67 6.29 -0.71
C SER A 123 -8.53 5.79 -1.89
N ALA A 124 -9.17 4.62 -1.74
CA ALA A 124 -10.00 4.04 -2.79
C ALA A 124 -11.20 4.94 -3.15
N TYR A 125 -11.81 5.57 -2.15
CA TYR A 125 -12.90 6.54 -2.35
C TYR A 125 -12.44 7.85 -2.99
N LEU A 126 -11.15 8.16 -2.98
CA LEU A 126 -10.57 9.25 -3.75
C LEU A 126 -10.06 8.80 -5.13
N GLY A 127 -10.22 7.51 -5.47
CA GLY A 127 -9.89 6.95 -6.78
C GLY A 127 -8.50 6.32 -6.88
N VAL A 128 -7.77 6.20 -5.76
CA VAL A 128 -6.46 5.51 -5.68
C VAL A 128 -6.69 4.19 -4.94
N THR A 129 -6.72 3.08 -5.67
CA THR A 129 -7.19 1.79 -5.14
C THR A 129 -6.07 0.85 -4.72
N GLU A 130 -4.82 1.19 -5.01
CA GLU A 130 -3.64 0.40 -4.72
C GLU A 130 -3.51 0.09 -3.21
N PRO A 131 -3.71 1.05 -2.28
CA PRO A 131 -3.69 0.73 -0.86
C PRO A 131 -4.79 -0.24 -0.43
N ALA A 132 -5.98 -0.16 -1.05
CA ALA A 132 -7.09 -1.09 -0.79
C ALA A 132 -6.84 -2.48 -1.36
N LEU A 133 -6.34 -2.55 -2.60
CA LEU A 133 -6.03 -3.79 -3.29
C LEU A 133 -4.91 -4.56 -2.61
N PHE A 134 -3.78 -3.92 -2.37
CA PHE A 134 -2.60 -4.59 -1.80
C PHE A 134 -2.65 -4.68 -0.27
N GLY A 135 -3.21 -3.67 0.41
CA GLY A 135 -3.25 -3.63 1.88
C GLY A 135 -4.31 -4.54 2.50
N VAL A 136 -5.43 -4.78 1.80
CA VAL A 136 -6.55 -5.54 2.37
C VAL A 136 -7.11 -6.58 1.40
N ASN A 137 -7.53 -6.21 0.19
CA ASN A 137 -8.30 -7.10 -0.68
C ASN A 137 -7.50 -8.32 -1.19
N LEU A 138 -6.22 -8.18 -1.51
CA LEU A 138 -5.41 -9.33 -1.92
C LEU A 138 -4.91 -10.14 -0.72
N LYS A 139 -4.67 -9.46 0.40
CA LYS A 139 -4.32 -10.10 1.68
C LYS A 139 -5.46 -11.02 2.16
N TYR A 140 -6.70 -10.54 2.06
CA TYR A 140 -7.90 -11.28 2.41
C TYR A 140 -8.75 -11.44 1.16
N ILE A 141 -8.89 -12.62 0.60
CA ILE A 141 -9.45 -12.75 -0.76
C ILE A 141 -10.96 -12.45 -0.84
N TYR A 142 -11.70 -12.55 0.27
CA TYR A 142 -13.15 -12.39 0.27
C TYR A 142 -13.65 -10.95 0.03
N PRO A 143 -13.07 -9.86 0.58
CA PRO A 143 -13.43 -8.50 0.21
C PRO A 143 -13.04 -8.19 -1.24
N PHE A 144 -11.95 -8.77 -1.79
CA PHE A 144 -11.62 -8.62 -3.21
C PHE A 144 -12.73 -9.15 -4.11
N VAL A 145 -13.15 -10.39 -3.87
CA VAL A 145 -14.22 -11.04 -4.65
C VAL A 145 -15.55 -10.32 -4.46
N ALA A 146 -15.89 -9.89 -3.24
CA ALA A 146 -17.07 -9.09 -2.98
C ALA A 146 -17.06 -7.75 -3.74
N GLY A 147 -15.90 -7.07 -3.77
CA GLY A 147 -15.66 -5.86 -4.55
C GLY A 147 -15.81 -6.09 -6.05
N MET A 148 -15.29 -7.20 -6.59
CA MET A 148 -15.44 -7.56 -8.00
C MET A 148 -16.90 -7.82 -8.38
N ILE A 149 -17.65 -8.53 -7.53
CA ILE A 149 -19.07 -8.81 -7.76
C ILE A 149 -19.88 -7.52 -7.75
N GLY A 150 -19.70 -6.66 -6.75
CA GLY A 150 -20.42 -5.38 -6.68
C GLY A 150 -20.03 -4.43 -7.81
N SER A 151 -18.74 -4.39 -8.19
CA SER A 151 -18.28 -3.64 -9.38
C SER A 151 -18.92 -4.15 -10.67
N GLY A 152 -18.97 -5.47 -10.86
CA GLY A 152 -19.64 -6.07 -12.02
C GLY A 152 -21.13 -5.71 -12.09
N ILE A 153 -21.85 -5.80 -10.98
CA ILE A 153 -23.27 -5.42 -10.93
C ILE A 153 -23.44 -3.91 -11.19
N ALA A 154 -22.60 -3.06 -10.60
CA ALA A 154 -22.63 -1.63 -10.84
C ALA A 154 -22.30 -1.27 -12.30
N GLY A 155 -21.33 -1.96 -12.92
CA GLY A 155 -20.98 -1.82 -14.33
C GLY A 155 -22.09 -2.28 -15.28
N LEU A 156 -22.77 -3.38 -14.95
CA LEU A 156 -23.98 -3.84 -15.65
C LEU A 156 -25.08 -2.77 -15.63
N LEU A 157 -25.36 -2.20 -14.46
CA LEU A 157 -26.39 -1.17 -14.31
C LEU A 157 -26.00 0.11 -15.05
N SER A 158 -24.74 0.56 -14.90
CA SER A 158 -24.21 1.75 -15.56
C SER A 158 -24.36 1.68 -17.08
N THR A 159 -23.96 0.56 -17.70
CA THR A 159 -24.10 0.34 -19.15
C THR A 159 -25.56 0.17 -19.57
N SER A 160 -26.38 -0.52 -18.78
CA SER A 160 -27.82 -0.67 -19.05
C SER A 160 -28.54 0.67 -19.08
N MET A 161 -28.23 1.56 -18.13
CA MET A 161 -28.78 2.91 -18.01
C MET A 161 -28.10 3.93 -18.93
N ASN A 162 -27.07 3.53 -19.69
CA ASN A 162 -26.26 4.39 -20.55
C ASN A 162 -25.68 5.60 -19.80
N VAL A 163 -25.09 5.37 -18.62
CA VAL A 163 -24.40 6.44 -17.90
C VAL A 163 -23.18 6.88 -18.71
N GLN A 164 -23.02 8.20 -18.86
CA GLN A 164 -21.98 8.81 -19.68
C GLN A 164 -21.22 9.87 -18.88
N ALA A 165 -19.90 9.88 -19.01
CA ALA A 165 -19.02 10.92 -18.48
C ALA A 165 -18.59 11.89 -19.59
N ASN A 166 -18.48 13.17 -19.25
CA ASN A 166 -18.01 14.22 -20.16
C ASN A 166 -16.47 14.19 -20.33
N ALA A 167 -15.76 13.68 -19.33
CA ALA A 167 -14.31 13.65 -19.29
C ALA A 167 -13.83 12.55 -18.35
N ILE A 168 -12.54 12.23 -18.47
CA ILE A 168 -11.77 11.52 -17.46
C ILE A 168 -11.62 12.45 -16.26
N GLY A 169 -11.80 11.94 -15.03
CA GLY A 169 -11.65 12.76 -13.83
C GLY A 169 -11.26 11.96 -12.59
N VAL A 170 -11.94 12.18 -11.47
CA VAL A 170 -11.64 11.43 -10.23
C VAL A 170 -12.33 10.07 -10.30
N GLY A 171 -11.57 9.00 -10.12
CA GLY A 171 -12.08 7.63 -10.17
C GLY A 171 -12.72 7.14 -8.87
N GLY A 172 -13.26 8.01 -8.01
CA GLY A 172 -13.77 7.66 -6.68
C GLY A 172 -15.16 8.22 -6.39
N LEU A 173 -15.54 8.41 -5.13
CA LEU A 173 -16.79 9.07 -4.72
C LEU A 173 -16.98 10.43 -5.39
N PRO A 174 -15.94 11.30 -5.54
CA PRO A 174 -16.09 12.57 -6.26
C PRO A 174 -16.27 12.40 -7.79
N GLY A 175 -16.25 11.17 -8.32
CA GLY A 175 -16.34 10.88 -9.75
C GLY A 175 -17.64 11.32 -10.41
N PHE A 176 -18.71 11.58 -9.64
CA PHE A 176 -19.94 12.18 -10.16
C PHE A 176 -19.69 13.55 -10.84
N MET A 177 -18.63 14.27 -10.47
CA MET A 177 -18.26 15.56 -11.07
C MET A 177 -17.89 15.43 -12.56
N SER A 178 -17.46 14.24 -12.99
CA SER A 178 -17.15 13.96 -14.39
C SER A 178 -18.35 13.44 -15.18
N ILE A 179 -19.43 13.05 -14.49
CA ILE A 179 -20.63 12.48 -15.11
C ILE A 179 -21.47 13.59 -15.74
N ASN A 180 -21.97 13.33 -16.94
CA ASN A 180 -22.89 14.26 -17.58
C ASN A 180 -24.14 14.44 -16.72
N ALA A 181 -24.57 15.69 -16.50
CA ALA A 181 -25.66 16.03 -15.60
C ALA A 181 -26.96 15.23 -15.86
N LYS A 182 -27.22 14.87 -17.12
CA LYS A 182 -28.37 14.05 -17.51
C LYS A 182 -28.39 12.66 -16.85
N TYR A 183 -27.21 12.08 -16.59
CA TYR A 183 -27.06 10.71 -16.08
C TYR A 183 -26.63 10.64 -14.61
N MET A 184 -26.62 11.77 -13.91
CA MET A 184 -26.13 11.84 -12.53
C MET A 184 -27.00 11.01 -11.56
N LEU A 185 -28.33 11.04 -11.72
CA LEU A 185 -29.24 10.22 -10.93
C LEU A 185 -29.02 8.71 -11.17
N PRO A 186 -29.01 8.21 -12.42
CA PRO A 186 -28.56 6.85 -12.73
C PRO A 186 -27.21 6.46 -12.12
N PHE A 187 -26.23 7.37 -12.18
CA PHE A 187 -24.92 7.13 -11.60
C PHE A 187 -24.97 6.97 -10.08
N PHE A 188 -25.74 7.80 -9.36
CA PHE A 188 -25.91 7.65 -7.92
C PHE A 188 -26.59 6.35 -7.52
N ILE A 189 -27.52 5.83 -8.33
CA ILE A 189 -28.10 4.50 -8.12
C ILE A 189 -27.02 3.42 -8.27
N CYS A 190 -26.21 3.49 -9.33
CA CYS A 190 -25.10 2.56 -9.53
C CYS A 190 -24.06 2.67 -8.41
N MET A 191 -23.79 3.88 -7.92
CA MET A 191 -22.87 4.15 -6.81
C MET A 191 -23.37 3.55 -5.50
N ALA A 192 -24.67 3.67 -5.22
CA ALA A 192 -25.28 3.02 -4.06
C ALA A 192 -25.12 1.49 -4.15
N VAL A 193 -25.27 0.89 -5.33
CA VAL A 193 -25.01 -0.54 -5.56
C VAL A 193 -23.54 -0.89 -5.36
N ALA A 194 -22.62 -0.09 -5.91
CA ALA A 194 -21.18 -0.26 -5.73
C ALA A 194 -20.76 -0.14 -4.27
N ILE A 195 -21.51 0.56 -3.42
CA ILE A 195 -21.24 0.65 -1.98
C ILE A 195 -21.87 -0.54 -1.24
N LEU A 196 -23.18 -0.72 -1.37
CA LEU A 196 -23.94 -1.64 -0.55
C LEU A 196 -23.64 -3.10 -0.88
N VAL A 197 -23.51 -3.46 -2.16
CA VAL A 197 -23.33 -4.86 -2.54
C VAL A 197 -22.00 -5.43 -2.05
N PRO A 198 -20.83 -4.80 -2.31
CA PRO A 198 -19.58 -5.27 -1.75
C PRO A 198 -19.59 -5.29 -0.23
N MET A 199 -20.13 -4.27 0.44
CA MET A 199 -20.17 -4.24 1.90
C MET A 199 -20.94 -5.45 2.48
N LEU A 200 -22.14 -5.71 1.96
CA LEU A 200 -22.98 -6.81 2.41
C LEU A 200 -22.36 -8.17 2.08
N LEU A 201 -21.78 -8.32 0.88
CA LEU A 201 -21.11 -9.56 0.47
C LEU A 201 -19.85 -9.83 1.28
N THR A 202 -19.05 -8.82 1.57
CA THR A 202 -17.86 -8.95 2.43
C THR A 202 -18.25 -9.45 3.82
N ILE A 203 -19.28 -8.84 4.43
CA ILE A 203 -19.78 -9.26 5.75
C ILE A 203 -20.35 -10.69 5.68
N PHE A 204 -21.11 -11.01 4.62
CA PHE A 204 -21.69 -12.32 4.43
C PHE A 204 -20.64 -13.41 4.23
N PHE A 205 -19.63 -13.19 3.38
CA PHE A 205 -18.55 -14.14 3.16
C PHE A 205 -17.76 -14.40 4.44
N ARG A 206 -17.44 -13.33 5.20
CA ARG A 206 -16.77 -13.49 6.49
C ARG A 206 -17.61 -14.31 7.48
N LYS A 207 -18.89 -13.97 7.66
CA LYS A 207 -19.79 -14.69 8.58
C LYS A 207 -20.04 -16.14 8.19
N SER A 208 -19.99 -16.44 6.89
CA SER A 208 -20.24 -17.78 6.35
C SER A 208 -18.97 -18.63 6.23
N GLY A 209 -17.80 -18.09 6.60
CA GLY A 209 -16.51 -18.77 6.43
C GLY A 209 -16.12 -19.03 4.96
N ILE A 210 -16.72 -18.27 4.03
CA ILE A 210 -16.46 -18.42 2.60
C ILE A 210 -15.21 -17.61 2.27
N MET A 211 -14.20 -18.26 1.73
CA MET A 211 -12.94 -17.62 1.33
C MET A 211 -12.19 -16.92 2.48
N THR A 212 -12.39 -17.34 3.72
CA THR A 212 -11.73 -16.76 4.90
C THR A 212 -10.40 -17.40 5.27
N LYS A 213 -9.99 -18.47 4.56
CA LYS A 213 -8.79 -19.27 4.89
C LYS A 213 -7.52 -18.44 5.09
N THR A 214 -7.27 -17.45 4.24
CA THR A 214 -6.09 -16.57 4.38
C THR A 214 -6.15 -15.66 5.61
N GLU A 215 -7.35 -15.24 6.04
CA GLU A 215 -7.52 -14.50 7.29
C GLU A 215 -7.42 -15.42 8.51
N ASP A 216 -8.00 -16.61 8.45
CA ASP A 216 -8.04 -17.55 9.56
C ASP A 216 -6.67 -18.23 9.79
N GLU A 217 -5.87 -18.39 8.75
CA GLU A 217 -4.44 -18.76 8.86
C GLU A 217 -3.60 -17.61 9.42
N ALA A 218 -3.92 -16.36 9.05
CA ALA A 218 -3.29 -15.17 9.65
C ALA A 218 -3.73 -14.90 11.10
N LYS A 219 -4.87 -15.47 11.54
CA LYS A 219 -5.47 -15.33 12.89
C LYS A 219 -5.49 -16.64 13.70
N ALA A 220 -4.80 -17.70 13.25
CA ALA A 220 -4.66 -18.94 14.02
C ALA A 220 -4.03 -18.63 15.39
N PRO A 221 -4.44 -19.31 16.46
CA PRO A 221 -4.35 -18.77 17.81
C PRO A 221 -2.90 -18.63 18.31
N GLU A 222 -2.43 -17.39 18.38
CA GLU A 222 -1.72 -16.96 19.58
C GLU A 222 -2.79 -16.71 20.67
N GLU A 223 -2.64 -17.38 21.80
CA GLU A 223 -3.58 -17.35 22.90
C GLU A 223 -3.88 -15.91 23.35
N GLN A 224 -5.17 -15.71 23.65
CA GLN A 224 -5.80 -14.51 24.18
C GLN A 224 -4.92 -13.71 25.16
N VAL A 225 -4.67 -12.44 24.85
CA VAL A 225 -4.58 -11.40 25.88
C VAL A 225 -5.52 -10.26 25.50
N LYS A 226 -6.50 -10.06 26.36
CA LYS A 226 -7.53 -9.03 26.30
C LYS A 226 -6.88 -7.65 26.19
N SER A 227 -7.24 -6.93 25.12
CA SER A 227 -7.08 -5.47 25.05
C SER A 227 -7.81 -4.84 26.24
N THR A 228 -7.03 -4.22 27.13
CA THR A 228 -7.51 -3.14 27.99
C THR A 228 -6.63 -1.95 27.67
N SER A 229 -6.98 -1.24 26.60
CA SER A 229 -6.48 0.11 26.35
C SER A 229 -7.18 1.08 27.31
N GLN A 230 -6.57 1.26 28.47
CA GLN A 230 -6.64 2.51 29.22
C GLN A 230 -5.23 2.81 29.71
N ALA A 231 -4.51 3.64 28.96
CA ALA A 231 -3.34 4.34 29.47
C ALA A 231 -3.63 5.83 29.46
N THR A 232 -4.17 6.27 30.60
CA THR A 232 -4.11 7.64 31.08
C THR A 232 -2.67 8.14 30.98
N VAL A 233 -2.43 9.18 30.20
CA VAL A 233 -1.14 9.86 30.15
C VAL A 233 -0.97 10.60 31.48
N VAL A 234 -0.25 9.97 32.41
CA VAL A 234 0.32 10.68 33.55
C VAL A 234 1.57 11.38 33.02
N ALA A 235 1.42 12.67 32.76
CA ALA A 235 2.56 13.55 32.56
C ALA A 235 3.44 13.50 33.82
N ASN A 236 4.68 13.04 33.65
CA ASN A 236 5.77 13.40 34.53
C ASN A 236 6.93 13.88 33.66
N ALA A 237 7.32 15.12 33.92
CA ALA A 237 8.34 15.88 33.22
C ALA A 237 9.74 15.37 33.57
N VAL A 238 10.60 15.15 32.56
CA VAL A 238 12.05 15.39 32.68
C VAL A 238 12.66 15.76 31.31
N SER A 239 13.44 16.84 31.33
CA SER A 239 14.55 17.23 30.42
C SER A 239 14.34 17.31 28.90
N GLN A 240 14.27 18.56 28.41
CA GLN A 240 14.49 18.93 27.02
C GLN A 240 15.94 18.65 26.60
N GLU A 241 16.20 17.53 25.95
CA GLU A 241 17.27 17.45 24.96
C GLU A 241 16.65 17.59 23.57
N LYS A 242 17.05 18.63 22.83
CA LYS A 242 16.55 18.94 21.48
C LYS A 242 17.03 17.95 20.42
N SER A 243 17.96 17.06 20.77
CA SER A 243 18.59 16.10 19.89
C SER A 243 18.77 14.77 20.62
N ILE A 244 18.34 13.67 20.01
CA ILE A 244 18.66 12.32 20.46
C ILE A 244 19.70 11.73 19.51
N HIS A 245 20.75 11.15 20.08
CA HIS A 245 21.73 10.36 19.33
C HIS A 245 21.33 8.89 19.38
N LEU A 246 21.20 8.29 18.22
CA LEU A 246 20.94 6.87 18.04
C LEU A 246 22.25 6.16 17.72
N LYS A 247 22.54 5.11 18.48
CA LYS A 247 23.69 4.26 18.23
C LYS A 247 23.38 3.16 17.25
N SER A 248 24.40 2.54 16.66
CA SER A 248 24.20 1.42 15.76
C SER A 248 23.71 0.18 16.51
N PRO A 249 22.57 -0.40 16.12
CA PRO A 249 22.06 -1.64 16.73
C PRO A 249 22.83 -2.89 16.24
N LEU A 250 23.64 -2.76 15.18
CA LEU A 250 24.32 -3.85 14.48
C LEU A 250 25.78 -3.50 14.16
N THR A 251 26.61 -4.53 14.00
CA THR A 251 27.95 -4.40 13.40
C THR A 251 27.87 -4.85 11.95
N GLY A 252 28.43 -4.09 11.01
CA GLY A 252 28.47 -4.49 9.60
C GLY A 252 28.68 -3.34 8.62
N GLN A 253 28.25 -3.55 7.37
CA GLN A 253 28.36 -2.56 6.32
C GLN A 253 27.13 -1.64 6.34
N LEU A 254 27.37 -0.34 6.50
CA LEU A 254 26.36 0.72 6.46
C LEU A 254 26.13 1.16 5.01
N LYS A 255 24.88 1.21 4.57
CA LYS A 255 24.44 1.57 3.21
C LYS A 255 23.30 2.60 3.23
N PRO A 256 23.13 3.38 2.15
CA PRO A 256 21.94 4.20 1.96
C PRO A 256 20.66 3.35 2.03
N LEU A 257 19.61 3.87 2.68
CA LEU A 257 18.32 3.19 2.72
C LEU A 257 17.74 2.95 1.31
N SER A 258 18.06 3.81 0.35
CA SER A 258 17.66 3.69 -1.06
C SER A 258 18.20 2.45 -1.79
N GLU A 259 19.18 1.74 -1.20
CA GLU A 259 19.69 0.46 -1.73
C GLU A 259 18.92 -0.76 -1.21
N ALA A 260 17.92 -0.56 -0.34
CA ALA A 260 17.09 -1.66 0.15
C ALA A 260 16.36 -2.35 -1.01
N GLN A 261 16.29 -3.69 -0.96
CA GLN A 261 15.63 -4.49 -2.01
C GLN A 261 14.12 -4.24 -2.09
N ASP A 262 13.51 -3.91 -0.95
CA ASP A 262 12.10 -3.57 -0.86
C ASP A 262 11.87 -2.08 -1.14
N SER A 263 10.99 -1.83 -2.12
CA SER A 263 10.69 -0.48 -2.60
C SER A 263 10.04 0.43 -1.55
N VAL A 264 9.33 -0.11 -0.56
CA VAL A 264 8.69 0.64 0.51
C VAL A 264 9.75 1.26 1.43
N PHE A 265 10.81 0.51 1.75
CA PHE A 265 11.97 1.03 2.48
C PHE A 265 12.83 1.94 1.60
N ALA A 266 13.15 1.51 0.38
CA ALA A 266 14.04 2.26 -0.52
C ALA A 266 13.52 3.66 -0.88
N GLN A 267 12.20 3.82 -0.96
CA GLN A 267 11.55 5.11 -1.23
C GLN A 267 11.35 5.96 0.04
N GLY A 268 11.67 5.43 1.23
CA GLY A 268 11.48 6.13 2.50
C GLY A 268 10.02 6.29 2.94
N VAL A 269 9.10 5.52 2.35
CA VAL A 269 7.65 5.61 2.65
C VAL A 269 7.36 5.25 4.11
N MET A 270 8.07 4.26 4.65
CA MET A 270 7.92 3.82 6.05
C MET A 270 8.72 4.64 7.06
N GLY A 271 9.65 5.49 6.61
CA GLY A 271 10.53 6.24 7.49
C GLY A 271 11.86 6.62 6.86
N LYS A 272 12.58 7.53 7.53
CA LYS A 272 13.98 7.87 7.22
C LYS A 272 14.93 7.01 8.04
N GLY A 273 16.09 6.67 7.48
CA GLY A 273 17.09 5.90 8.19
C GLY A 273 18.18 5.35 7.28
N VAL A 274 18.70 4.19 7.66
CA VAL A 274 19.82 3.52 6.99
C VAL A 274 19.52 2.05 6.74
N LEU A 275 20.32 1.43 5.88
CA LEU A 275 20.35 -0.01 5.68
C LEU A 275 21.68 -0.55 6.22
N ILE A 276 21.64 -1.61 7.03
CA ILE A 276 22.86 -2.27 7.55
C ILE A 276 22.91 -3.71 7.06
N GLN A 277 23.98 -4.10 6.38
CA GLN A 277 24.30 -5.51 6.12
C GLN A 277 25.10 -6.05 7.32
N PRO A 278 24.50 -6.84 8.22
CA PRO A 278 25.15 -7.27 9.45
C PRO A 278 26.29 -8.26 9.16
N SER A 279 27.38 -8.15 9.92
CA SER A 279 28.45 -9.15 9.98
C SER A 279 28.29 -10.12 11.17
N GLU A 280 27.41 -9.78 12.12
CA GLU A 280 27.14 -10.56 13.33
C GLU A 280 25.63 -10.70 13.56
N GLY A 281 25.22 -11.87 14.04
CA GLY A 281 23.84 -12.23 14.33
C GLY A 281 23.30 -11.71 15.67
N LEU A 282 23.53 -10.44 16.02
CA LEU A 282 23.05 -9.87 17.27
C LEU A 282 22.67 -8.39 17.10
N LEU A 283 21.38 -8.13 17.33
CA LEU A 283 20.74 -6.82 17.34
C LEU A 283 20.54 -6.34 18.78
N VAL A 284 20.99 -5.12 19.07
CA VAL A 284 20.87 -4.49 20.39
C VAL A 284 20.08 -3.18 20.31
N SER A 285 19.68 -2.67 21.47
CA SER A 285 18.98 -1.38 21.51
C SER A 285 19.90 -0.22 21.09
N PRO A 286 19.49 0.62 20.13
CA PRO A 286 20.22 1.82 19.74
C PRO A 286 20.06 2.97 20.74
N VAL A 287 19.05 2.90 21.62
CA VAL A 287 18.63 3.98 22.52
C VAL A 287 17.91 3.42 23.75
N ASP A 288 17.73 4.25 24.77
CA ASP A 288 16.83 3.96 25.89
C ASP A 288 15.36 4.14 25.44
N GLY A 289 14.49 3.21 25.80
CA GLY A 289 13.08 3.30 25.42
C GLY A 289 12.26 2.08 25.79
N GLN A 290 11.00 2.06 25.34
CA GLN A 290 10.09 0.95 25.51
C GLN A 290 9.97 0.13 24.23
N VAL A 291 9.97 -1.20 24.36
CA VAL A 291 9.65 -2.11 23.25
C VAL A 291 8.15 -2.01 22.95
N THR A 292 7.79 -1.34 21.85
CA THR A 292 6.38 -1.15 21.48
C THR A 292 5.88 -2.18 20.48
N VAL A 293 6.79 -2.74 19.67
CA VAL A 293 6.46 -3.74 18.66
C VAL A 293 7.48 -4.86 18.74
N LEU A 294 7.03 -6.10 18.82
CA LEU A 294 7.87 -7.29 18.61
C LEU A 294 7.04 -8.29 17.81
N LEU A 295 7.43 -8.55 16.56
CA LEU A 295 6.65 -9.45 15.70
C LEU A 295 6.79 -10.90 16.18
N SER A 296 5.74 -11.70 16.03
CA SER A 296 5.71 -13.13 16.41
C SER A 296 6.77 -13.98 15.70
N SER A 297 7.11 -13.61 14.47
CA SER A 297 8.21 -14.19 13.69
C SER A 297 9.59 -13.65 14.07
N LYS A 298 9.69 -12.80 15.10
CA LYS A 298 10.93 -12.37 15.79
C LYS A 298 11.98 -11.70 14.90
N HIS A 299 11.60 -11.24 13.72
CA HIS A 299 12.52 -10.63 12.76
C HIS A 299 12.48 -9.09 12.80
N ALA A 300 11.48 -8.47 13.45
CA ALA A 300 11.42 -7.03 13.58
C ALA A 300 11.01 -6.60 14.99
N ILE A 301 11.59 -5.49 15.43
CA ILE A 301 11.34 -4.88 16.73
C ILE A 301 11.25 -3.36 16.58
N GLY A 302 10.25 -2.79 17.25
CA GLY A 302 10.03 -1.35 17.33
C GLY A 302 10.22 -0.83 18.75
N LEU A 303 10.81 0.35 18.86
CA LEU A 303 11.07 1.03 20.12
C LEU A 303 10.47 2.44 20.10
N VAL A 304 10.01 2.91 21.25
CA VAL A 304 9.65 4.31 21.45
C VAL A 304 10.48 4.89 22.57
N THR A 305 11.17 6.00 22.29
CA THR A 305 11.94 6.72 23.31
C THR A 305 11.02 7.56 24.20
N ASP A 306 11.49 7.95 25.38
CA ASP A 306 10.73 8.84 26.29
C ASP A 306 10.35 10.18 25.64
N ASN A 307 11.12 10.60 24.62
CA ASN A 307 10.87 11.83 23.84
C ASN A 307 9.90 11.62 22.66
N GLY A 308 9.37 10.40 22.50
CA GLY A 308 8.37 10.04 21.51
C GLY A 308 8.93 9.78 20.11
N ILE A 309 10.22 9.43 19.97
CA ILE A 309 10.78 8.99 18.68
C ILE A 309 10.46 7.51 18.50
N GLU A 310 9.85 7.16 17.37
CA GLU A 310 9.49 5.78 17.03
C GLU A 310 10.54 5.19 16.08
N LEU A 311 11.18 4.12 16.50
CA LEU A 311 12.16 3.38 15.70
C LEU A 311 11.61 2.02 15.31
N LEU A 312 11.94 1.58 14.09
CA LEU A 312 11.72 0.21 13.62
C LEU A 312 13.03 -0.37 13.08
N MET A 313 13.37 -1.56 13.57
CA MET A 313 14.51 -2.35 13.10
C MET A 313 14.00 -3.67 12.53
N HIS A 314 14.25 -3.93 11.25
CA HIS A 314 13.68 -5.06 10.52
C HIS A 314 14.79 -5.97 9.97
N ILE A 315 15.04 -7.12 10.59
CA ILE A 315 16.14 -8.00 10.24
C ILE A 315 15.82 -8.78 8.97
N GLY A 316 16.51 -8.44 7.88
CA GLY A 316 16.37 -9.09 6.58
C GLY A 316 15.10 -8.72 5.83
N MET A 317 14.98 -9.20 4.60
CA MET A 317 13.81 -9.00 3.74
C MET A 317 13.00 -10.29 3.59
N ASP A 318 11.68 -10.19 3.66
CA ASP A 318 10.73 -11.32 3.62
C ASP A 318 10.97 -12.40 4.70
N THR A 319 11.76 -12.09 5.73
CA THR A 319 12.14 -13.00 6.83
C THR A 319 10.98 -13.39 7.73
N VAL A 320 9.84 -12.71 7.62
CA VAL A 320 8.55 -13.15 8.19
C VAL A 320 8.22 -14.59 7.80
N ASN A 321 8.58 -15.01 6.58
CA ASN A 321 8.33 -16.35 6.05
C ASN A 321 9.13 -17.45 6.76
N LEU A 322 10.18 -17.08 7.52
CA LEU A 322 10.91 -18.02 8.38
C LEU A 322 10.13 -18.43 9.63
N SER A 323 9.02 -17.73 9.94
CA SER A 323 8.14 -18.06 11.08
C SER A 323 8.91 -18.20 12.40
N GLY A 324 9.89 -17.31 12.63
CA GLY A 324 10.74 -17.30 13.83
C GLY A 324 11.92 -18.28 13.82
N LYS A 325 12.09 -19.10 12.77
CA LYS A 325 13.28 -19.95 12.64
C LYS A 325 14.52 -19.09 12.39
N GLY A 326 15.57 -19.35 13.15
CA GLY A 326 16.81 -18.58 13.08
C GLY A 326 16.78 -17.27 13.89
N PHE A 327 15.76 -17.04 14.72
CA PHE A 327 15.64 -15.85 15.57
C PHE A 327 15.37 -16.23 17.05
N GLU A 328 16.06 -15.56 17.96
CA GLU A 328 15.89 -15.67 19.41
C GLU A 328 15.74 -14.26 20.01
N THR A 329 14.65 -14.03 20.74
CA THR A 329 14.34 -12.74 21.37
C THR A 329 14.77 -12.75 22.83
N HIS A 330 15.42 -11.67 23.27
CA HIS A 330 15.87 -11.45 24.65
C HIS A 330 14.96 -10.53 25.46
N VAL A 331 13.97 -9.92 24.79
CA VAL A 331 13.01 -8.98 25.35
C VAL A 331 11.59 -9.36 24.94
N LYS A 332 10.61 -8.76 25.61
CA LYS A 332 9.18 -8.86 25.30
C LYS A 332 8.61 -7.47 25.03
N GLN A 333 7.48 -7.43 24.34
CA GLN A 333 6.74 -6.19 24.16
C GLN A 333 6.33 -5.61 25.52
N GLY A 334 6.49 -4.31 25.68
CA GLY A 334 6.27 -3.57 26.91
C GLY A 334 7.51 -3.41 27.80
N ASP A 335 8.57 -4.19 27.56
CA ASP A 335 9.82 -4.09 28.33
C ASP A 335 10.50 -2.73 28.10
N MET A 336 11.07 -2.18 29.16
CA MET A 336 11.97 -1.03 29.08
C MET A 336 13.38 -1.53 28.82
N VAL A 337 14.04 -0.98 27.80
CA VAL A 337 15.39 -1.34 27.38
C VAL A 337 16.31 -0.12 27.44
N LYS A 338 17.59 -0.38 27.66
CA LYS A 338 18.67 0.62 27.58
C LYS A 338 19.51 0.42 26.32
N ALA A 339 20.15 1.48 25.86
CA ALA A 339 21.11 1.41 24.78
C ALA A 339 22.16 0.33 25.05
N GLY A 340 22.30 -0.61 24.11
CA GLY A 340 23.21 -1.76 24.22
C GLY A 340 22.57 -3.04 24.74
N ASP A 341 21.35 -3.00 25.29
CA ASP A 341 20.64 -4.21 25.71
C ASP A 341 20.38 -5.13 24.51
N LYS A 342 20.55 -6.44 24.72
CA LYS A 342 20.29 -7.44 23.68
C LYS A 342 18.80 -7.48 23.39
N LEU A 343 18.44 -7.38 22.11
CA LEU A 343 17.06 -7.45 21.67
C LEU A 343 16.79 -8.77 20.95
N ILE A 344 17.54 -9.06 19.89
CA ILE A 344 17.34 -10.23 19.04
C ILE A 344 18.69 -10.83 18.64
N SER A 345 18.90 -12.11 18.91
CA SER A 345 19.95 -12.91 18.27
C SER A 345 19.38 -13.59 17.02
N PHE A 346 20.15 -13.66 15.94
CA PHE A 346 19.72 -14.29 14.70
C PHE A 346 20.84 -15.04 14.00
N ASP A 347 20.50 -16.10 13.27
CA ASP A 347 21.47 -16.91 12.53
C ASP A 347 21.54 -16.46 11.07
N ILE A 348 22.55 -15.65 10.75
CA ILE A 348 22.81 -15.13 9.40
C ILE A 348 22.92 -16.27 8.37
N ALA A 349 23.69 -17.32 8.69
CA ALA A 349 23.91 -18.42 7.77
C ALA A 349 22.62 -19.21 7.50
N SER A 350 21.79 -19.40 8.52
CA SER A 350 20.48 -20.04 8.37
C SER A 350 19.51 -19.19 7.53
N ILE A 351 19.52 -17.86 7.68
CA ILE A 351 18.66 -16.96 6.93
C ILE A 351 19.06 -16.94 5.44
N GLU A 352 20.36 -16.83 5.17
CA GLU A 352 20.91 -16.86 3.80
C GLU A 352 20.71 -18.22 3.13
N ALA A 353 20.90 -19.33 3.85
CA ALA A 353 20.65 -20.67 3.33
C ALA A 353 19.17 -20.91 2.98
N ALA A 354 18.25 -20.19 3.62
CA ALA A 354 16.83 -20.21 3.31
C ALA A 354 16.46 -19.27 2.14
N GLY A 355 17.44 -18.56 1.56
CA GLY A 355 17.26 -17.70 0.38
C GLY A 355 16.83 -16.26 0.69
N TYR A 356 16.93 -15.81 1.94
CA TYR A 356 16.53 -14.47 2.35
C TYR A 356 17.75 -13.57 2.57
N ALA A 357 17.60 -12.28 2.26
CA ALA A 357 18.61 -11.27 2.55
C ALA A 357 18.64 -10.94 4.05
N THR A 358 19.82 -10.60 4.58
CA THR A 358 20.02 -10.20 5.99
C THR A 358 20.18 -8.68 6.16
N GLU A 359 20.13 -7.93 5.06
CA GLU A 359 20.11 -6.46 5.07
C GLU A 359 18.97 -5.96 5.95
N THR A 360 19.31 -5.14 6.93
CA THR A 360 18.43 -4.73 8.01
C THR A 360 18.17 -3.23 7.95
N PRO A 361 16.97 -2.79 7.54
CA PRO A 361 16.56 -1.40 7.69
C PRO A 361 16.49 -1.00 9.17
N VAL A 362 17.07 0.16 9.48
CA VAL A 362 16.97 0.83 10.78
C VAL A 362 16.39 2.21 10.50
N ILE A 363 15.11 2.41 10.84
CA ILE A 363 14.34 3.59 10.41
C ILE A 363 13.60 4.25 11.56
N ILE A 364 13.28 5.54 11.38
CA ILE A 364 12.40 6.34 12.23
C ILE A 364 11.06 6.49 11.51
N THR A 365 9.99 6.01 12.13
CA THR A 365 8.66 5.89 11.49
C THR A 365 7.84 7.17 11.58
N ASN A 366 8.01 7.98 12.63
CA ASN A 366 7.24 9.21 12.88
C ASN A 366 7.97 10.49 12.44
N GLN A 367 8.23 10.59 11.14
CA GLN A 367 9.15 11.55 10.52
C GLN A 367 8.60 12.97 10.21
N GLU A 368 7.32 13.25 10.45
CA GLU A 368 6.66 14.48 9.97
C GLU A 368 7.23 15.77 10.58
N ASP A 369 7.79 15.71 11.81
CA ASP A 369 8.39 16.85 12.53
C ASP A 369 9.86 16.60 12.96
N LEU A 370 10.53 15.63 12.32
CA LEU A 370 11.89 15.21 12.70
C LEU A 370 12.90 15.44 11.56
N THR A 371 14.05 16.04 11.91
CA THR A 371 15.24 16.07 11.06
C THR A 371 16.17 14.95 11.48
N VAL A 372 16.54 14.08 10.53
CA VAL A 372 17.41 12.92 10.76
C VAL A 372 18.71 13.16 10.01
N GLU A 373 19.82 13.23 10.74
CA GLU A 373 21.17 13.36 10.21
C GLU A 373 21.91 12.04 10.42
N ILE A 374 22.48 11.48 9.36
CA ILE A 374 23.21 10.21 9.43
C ILE A 374 24.67 10.51 9.76
N GLU A 375 25.20 9.85 10.78
CA GLU A 375 26.58 10.01 11.23
C GLU A 375 27.51 9.13 10.36
N GLY A 376 28.51 9.75 9.75
CA GLY A 376 29.52 9.05 8.94
C GLY A 376 29.18 8.87 7.44
N PRO A 377 30.13 8.32 6.66
CA PRO A 377 29.98 8.19 5.22
C PRO A 377 29.07 7.00 4.82
N LEU A 378 28.28 7.19 3.77
CA LEU A 378 27.50 6.15 3.11
C LEU A 378 28.05 5.90 1.69
N PRO A 379 28.49 4.67 1.34
CA PRO A 379 28.58 3.47 2.19
C PRO A 379 29.79 3.51 3.16
N GLY A 380 29.70 2.76 4.25
CA GLY A 380 30.72 2.71 5.30
C GLY A 380 30.74 1.38 6.08
N GLN A 381 31.62 1.28 7.06
CA GLN A 381 31.62 0.21 8.08
C GLN A 381 31.19 0.83 9.40
N ILE A 382 30.38 0.12 10.17
CA ILE A 382 29.92 0.57 11.49
C ILE A 382 29.97 -0.59 12.48
N GLN A 383 30.40 -0.30 13.71
CA GLN A 383 30.33 -1.23 14.82
C GLN A 383 29.10 -0.96 15.68
N ARG A 384 28.56 -2.02 16.28
CA ARG A 384 27.48 -1.91 17.25
C ARG A 384 27.88 -0.92 18.35
N GLN A 385 26.94 -0.05 18.74
CA GLN A 385 27.11 1.04 19.72
C GLN A 385 27.97 2.24 19.28
N GLU A 386 28.47 2.29 18.03
CA GLU A 386 28.97 3.54 17.43
C GLU A 386 27.80 4.49 17.09
N ASP A 387 28.07 5.78 16.98
CA ASP A 387 27.05 6.76 16.62
C ASP A 387 26.56 6.52 15.18
N LEU A 388 25.24 6.42 15.00
CA LEU A 388 24.63 6.06 13.72
C LEU A 388 23.84 7.23 13.13
N MET A 389 23.01 7.90 13.92
CA MET A 389 22.24 9.05 13.45
C MET A 389 21.83 9.97 14.60
N SER A 390 21.68 11.24 14.28
CA SER A 390 21.21 12.30 15.18
C SER A 390 19.82 12.74 14.75
N VAL A 391 18.88 12.77 15.71
CA VAL A 391 17.47 13.10 15.46
C VAL A 391 17.10 14.38 16.19
N HIS A 392 16.69 15.39 15.44
CA HIS A 392 16.32 16.70 15.95
C HIS A 392 14.82 16.92 15.79
N LYS A 393 14.17 17.32 16.89
CA LYS A 393 12.77 17.76 16.86
C LYS A 393 12.74 19.23 16.45
N ALA A 394 11.99 19.56 15.40
CA ALA A 394 11.90 20.92 14.85
C ALA A 394 11.33 21.94 15.85
#